data_AF-A0A7W1LDL1-F1
#
_entry.id   AF-A0A7W1LDL1-F1
#
_cell.length_a   1.000
_cell.length_b   1.000
_cell.length_c   1.000
_cell.angle_alpha   90.00
_cell.angle_beta   90.00
_cell.angle_gamma   90.00
#
_symmetry.space_group_name_H-M   'P 1'
#
loop_
_entity.id
_entity.type
_entity.pdbx_description
1 polymer ?
#
loop_
_entity_poly.entity_id
_entity_poly.type
_entity_poly.pdbx_seq_one_letter_code
_entity_poly.pdbx_strand_id
1 'polypeptide(L)'
;VKVVDALVGEIPVIGMFTGYLFNPAYIISRMDGTPVARLQKQPAFFESKFEIARQSEISDDEEIRVLLAALTMTLLERSRG
;
A
#
# COMPACT_ATOMS: atom_id res chain seq x y z
N VAL A 1 -14.54 -18.19 7.21
CA VAL A 1 -15.71 -17.41 7.68
C VAL A 1 -16.40 -16.84 6.45
N LYS A 2 -17.39 -17.56 5.91
CA LYS A 2 -18.12 -17.20 4.65
C LYS A 2 -19.53 -16.64 4.92
N VAL A 3 -19.87 -16.40 6.18
CA VAL A 3 -21.21 -15.96 6.61
C VAL A 3 -21.30 -14.43 6.66
N VAL A 4 -20.17 -13.72 6.77
CA VAL A 4 -20.12 -12.25 6.82
C VAL A 4 -20.17 -11.62 5.42
N ASP A 5 -19.72 -12.33 4.37
CA ASP A 5 -19.76 -11.85 2.98
C ASP A 5 -21.18 -11.60 2.46
N ALA A 6 -22.17 -12.36 2.93
CA ALA A 6 -23.55 -12.24 2.45
C ALA A 6 -24.31 -11.05 3.05
N LEU A 7 -23.97 -10.61 4.27
CA LEU A 7 -24.64 -9.49 4.94
C LEU A 7 -24.00 -8.13 4.61
N VAL A 8 -22.72 -8.11 4.25
CA VAL A 8 -22.00 -6.88 3.90
C VAL A 8 -22.27 -6.46 2.44
N GLY A 9 -22.68 -7.39 1.58
CA GLY A 9 -22.98 -7.13 0.16
C GLY A 9 -24.25 -6.33 -0.13
N GLU A 10 -25.18 -6.20 0.83
CA GLU A 10 -26.48 -5.55 0.62
C GLU A 10 -26.55 -4.09 1.09
N ILE A 11 -25.51 -3.56 1.76
CA ILE A 11 -25.48 -2.15 2.17
C ILE A 11 -24.51 -1.39 1.26
N PRO A 12 -25.02 -0.62 0.26
CA PRO A 12 -24.19 0.13 -0.69
C PRO A 12 -23.20 1.08 0.00
N VAL A 13 -23.56 1.55 1.19
CA VAL A 13 -22.75 2.44 2.02
C VAL A 13 -21.53 1.72 2.59
N ILE A 14 -21.67 0.48 3.10
CA ILE A 14 -20.55 -0.26 3.70
C ILE A 14 -19.59 -0.73 2.61
N GLY A 15 -20.09 -1.17 1.44
CA GLY A 15 -19.24 -1.51 0.28
C GLY A 15 -18.40 -0.33 -0.24
N MET A 16 -18.85 0.91 -0.03
CA MET A 16 -18.06 2.12 -0.33
C MET A 16 -16.95 2.38 0.71
N PHE A 17 -17.16 1.98 1.97
CA PHE A 17 -16.20 2.18 3.07
C PHE A 17 -15.23 1.00 3.29
N THR A 18 -15.47 -0.18 2.71
CA THR A 18 -14.52 -1.32 2.81
C THR A 18 -13.17 -0.97 2.19
N GLY A 19 -13.14 -0.22 1.08
CA GLY A 19 -11.90 0.30 0.48
C GLY A 19 -11.14 1.31 1.37
N TYR A 20 -11.82 1.88 2.38
CA TYR A 20 -11.28 2.82 3.36
C TYR A 20 -10.63 2.13 4.57
N LEU A 21 -11.07 0.90 4.91
CA LEU A 21 -10.58 0.16 6.08
C LEU A 21 -9.22 -0.52 5.84
N PHE A 22 -8.90 -0.89 4.59
CA PHE A 22 -7.66 -1.60 4.27
C PHE A 22 -6.61 -0.66 3.65
N ASN A 23 -5.79 -0.07 4.53
CA ASN A 23 -4.64 0.78 4.18
C ASN A 23 -3.33 0.03 4.48
N PRO A 24 -2.90 -0.90 3.59
CA PRO A 24 -1.71 -1.68 3.83
C PRO A 24 -0.46 -0.79 3.88
N ALA A 25 0.47 -1.16 4.74
CA ALA A 25 1.76 -0.52 4.89
C ALA A 25 2.87 -1.57 4.80
N TYR A 26 3.92 -1.23 4.06
CA TYR A 26 5.03 -2.10 3.73
C TYR A 26 6.35 -1.43 4.10
N ILE A 27 7.28 -2.22 4.64
CA ILE A 27 8.65 -1.77 4.87
C ILE A 27 9.49 -2.14 3.65
N ILE A 28 10.23 -1.17 3.15
CA ILE A 28 11.29 -1.37 2.18
C ILE A 28 12.58 -1.44 2.98
N SER A 29 13.26 -2.58 2.90
CA SER A 29 14.49 -2.84 3.63
C SER A 29 15.64 -3.14 2.68
N ARG A 30 16.86 -2.84 3.11
CA ARG A 30 18.09 -3.34 2.50
C ARG A 30 18.19 -4.85 2.67
N MET A 31 19.17 -5.44 1.99
CA MET A 31 19.47 -6.87 2.07
C MET A 31 19.90 -7.31 3.48
N ASP A 32 20.47 -6.40 4.26
CA ASP A 32 20.83 -6.62 5.67
C ASP A 32 19.64 -6.50 6.64
N GLY A 33 18.43 -6.18 6.14
CA GLY A 33 17.23 -5.99 6.94
C GLY A 33 17.01 -4.56 7.44
N THR A 34 17.92 -3.63 7.18
CA THR A 34 17.78 -2.23 7.61
C THR A 34 16.58 -1.57 6.90
N PRO A 35 15.58 -1.03 7.62
CA PRO A 35 14.46 -0.32 7.01
C PRO A 35 14.93 1.02 6.43
N VAL A 36 14.68 1.25 5.15
CA VAL A 36 15.07 2.48 4.42
C VAL A 36 13.88 3.38 4.12
N ALA A 37 12.72 2.78 3.85
CA ALA A 37 11.50 3.52 3.60
C ALA A 37 10.27 2.71 4.03
N ARG A 38 9.16 3.41 4.23
CA ARG A 38 7.84 2.83 4.45
C ARG A 38 6.92 3.29 3.34
N LEU A 39 6.32 2.34 2.62
CA LEU A 39 5.28 2.58 1.64
C LEU A 39 3.92 2.36 2.31
N GLN A 40 3.04 3.35 2.32
CA GLN A 40 1.72 3.24 2.92
C GLN A 40 0.64 3.71 1.95
N LYS A 41 -0.40 2.88 1.76
CA LYS A 41 -1.60 3.31 1.04
C LYS A 41 -2.34 4.34 1.88
N GLN A 42 -2.66 5.47 1.27
CA GLN A 42 -3.45 6.52 1.88
C GLN A 42 -4.92 6.36 1.48
N PRO A 43 -5.87 6.67 2.38
CA PRO A 43 -7.28 6.77 2.00
C PRO A 43 -7.45 7.81 0.88
N ALA A 44 -8.10 7.42 -0.20
CA ALA A 44 -8.39 8.27 -1.34
C ALA A 44 -9.69 7.81 -2.02
N PHE A 45 -10.46 8.76 -2.55
CA PHE A 45 -11.82 8.49 -3.06
C PHE A 45 -11.85 7.95 -4.49
N PHE A 46 -10.92 8.37 -5.34
CA PHE A 46 -10.99 8.13 -6.79
C PHE A 46 -9.75 7.50 -7.39
N GLU A 47 -8.63 7.53 -6.67
CA GLU A 47 -7.33 7.09 -7.18
C GLU A 47 -6.55 6.35 -6.09
N SER A 48 -5.58 5.55 -6.50
CA SER A 48 -4.64 4.97 -5.54
C SER A 48 -3.62 6.02 -5.14
N LYS A 49 -3.59 6.36 -3.85
CA LYS A 49 -2.60 7.27 -3.28
C LYS A 49 -1.67 6.50 -2.35
N PHE A 50 -0.37 6.69 -2.53
CA PHE A 50 0.66 6.09 -1.68
C PHE A 50 1.61 7.16 -1.16
N GLU A 51 2.02 7.00 0.08
CA GLU A 51 3.08 7.78 0.71
C GLU A 51 4.33 6.92 0.87
N ILE A 52 5.50 7.49 0.57
CA ILE A 52 6.81 6.87 0.83
C ILE A 52 7.53 7.74 1.86
N ALA A 53 7.64 7.25 3.09
CA ALA A 53 8.34 7.94 4.17
C ALA A 53 9.72 7.31 4.40
N ARG A 54 10.79 8.12 4.31
CA ARG A 54 12.15 7.67 4.62
C ARG A 54 12.25 7.23 6.08
N GLN A 55 12.98 6.15 6.34
CA GLN A 55 13.21 5.59 7.68
C GLN A 55 14.69 5.66 8.10
N SER A 56 15.59 5.93 7.15
CA SER A 56 17.01 6.16 7.39
C SER A 56 17.56 7.16 6.38
N GLU A 57 18.82 7.57 6.57
CA GLU A 57 19.57 8.17 5.47
C GLU A 57 19.66 7.19 4.31
N ILE A 58 19.44 7.73 3.12
CA ILE A 58 19.50 7.05 1.82
C ILE A 58 20.24 7.98 0.86
N SER A 59 21.10 7.43 0.01
CA SER A 59 21.72 8.18 -1.07
C SER A 59 20.71 8.49 -2.18
N ASP A 60 21.02 9.45 -3.04
CA ASP A 60 20.15 9.82 -4.18
C ASP A 60 19.89 8.62 -5.11
N ASP A 61 20.89 7.76 -5.32
CA ASP A 61 20.75 6.55 -6.14
C ASP A 61 19.87 5.49 -5.47
N GLU A 62 19.95 5.38 -4.14
CA GLU A 62 19.11 4.48 -3.37
C GLU A 62 17.66 4.97 -3.34
N GLU A 63 17.44 6.28 -3.23
CA GLU A 63 16.12 6.89 -3.30
C GLU A 63 15.41 6.59 -4.63
N ILE A 64 16.11 6.72 -5.76
CA ILE A 64 15.57 6.36 -7.08
C ILE A 64 15.20 4.87 -7.12
N ARG A 65 16.07 3.99 -6.59
CA ARG A 65 15.84 2.54 -6.57
C ARG A 65 14.63 2.17 -5.72
N VAL A 66 14.48 2.79 -4.55
CA VAL A 66 13.34 2.65 -3.66
C VAL A 66 12.05 3.08 -4.36
N LEU A 67 12.07 4.23 -5.06
CA LEU A 67 10.92 4.73 -5.79
C LEU A 67 10.48 3.76 -6.91
N LEU A 68 11.42 3.28 -7.72
CA LEU A 68 11.14 2.34 -8.82
C LEU A 68 10.62 0.99 -8.30
N ALA A 69 11.18 0.49 -7.19
CA ALA A 69 10.73 -0.72 -6.54
C ALA A 69 9.29 -0.55 -6.00
N ALA A 70 9.00 0.57 -5.33
CA ALA A 70 7.67 0.89 -4.83
C ALA A 70 6.63 1.00 -5.96
N LEU A 71 6.98 1.68 -7.07
CA LEU A 71 6.14 1.76 -8.26
C LEU A 71 5.85 0.37 -8.84
N THR A 72 6.88 -0.45 -9.01
CA THR A 72 6.70 -1.81 -9.56
C THR A 72 5.84 -2.66 -8.64
N MET A 73 6.10 -2.63 -7.34
CA MET A 73 5.32 -3.39 -6.36
C MET A 73 3.85 -2.97 -6.36
N THR A 74 3.55 -1.67 -6.35
CA THR A 74 2.16 -1.18 -6.39
C THR A 74 1.43 -1.58 -7.66
N LEU A 75 2.12 -1.58 -8.81
CA LEU A 75 1.56 -2.08 -10.07
C LEU A 75 1.27 -3.58 -10.04
N LEU A 76 2.16 -4.39 -9.44
CA LEU A 76 1.98 -5.82 -9.28
C LEU A 76 0.81 -6.15 -8.33
N GLU A 77 0.71 -5.46 -7.20
CA GLU A 77 -0.41 -5.62 -6.27
C GLU A 77 -1.74 -5.28 -6.95
N ARG A 78 -1.79 -4.19 -7.74
CA ARG A 78 -2.98 -3.86 -8.53
C ARG A 78 -3.35 -4.95 -9.54
N SER A 79 -2.36 -5.64 -10.11
CA SER A 79 -2.63 -6.74 -11.06
C SER A 79 -3.17 -8.00 -10.39
N ARG A 80 -2.96 -8.16 -9.07
CA ARG A 80 -3.38 -9.34 -8.30
C ARG A 80 -4.83 -9.28 -7.82
N GLY A 81 -5.48 -8.11 -7.89
CA GLY A 81 -6.87 -7.89 -7.48
C GLY A 81 -6.97 -7.19 -6.13
#